data_AF-A0A2V5S375-F1
#
_entry.id   AF-A0A2V5S375-F1
#
_cell.length_a   1.000
_cell.length_b   1.000
_cell.length_c   1.000
_cell.angle_alpha   90.00
_cell.angle_beta   90.00
_cell.angle_gamma   90.00
#
_symmetry.space_group_name_H-M   'P 1'
#
loop_
_entity.id
_entity.type
_entity.pdbx_description
1 polymer ?
#
loop_
_entity_poly.entity_id
_entity_poly.type
_entity_poly.pdbx_seq_one_letter_code
_entity_poly.pdbx_strand_id
1 'polypeptide(L)'
;MLRPKSTTSAATSKVIVVLAFLCLMIAAIFGLVGSYKVDALRTEVASANAARDAAEHRRATQETELKARETAVAGEEAKIAEAENRAGKAEAELAQSQKEKTELQTKLEEKQNEIASLQKRIEEAGAAKPSQRLAAASTPEKQSISPPPPEIKPEPVIETTPPPRRPKRLKTAPVIPPKAANPPAAMSISSAKALAIYAPLPDYPREARSRRITGSGVCVLSVDPGTGNVTEASMAQSTGDQTLDKATVSAFRRWVFKPGKVSTVRIPVDFTLTGASY
;
A
#
# COMPACT_ATOMS: atom_id res chain seq x y z
N MET A 1 72.51 -70.47 -12.31
CA MET A 1 71.27 -70.27 -11.53
C MET A 1 71.65 -69.81 -10.13
N LEU A 2 71.57 -68.52 -9.83
CA LEU A 2 71.88 -67.96 -8.51
C LEU A 2 70.57 -67.53 -7.85
N ARG A 3 70.15 -68.25 -6.82
CA ARG A 3 68.97 -67.91 -6.00
C ARG A 3 69.32 -66.72 -5.08
N PRO A 4 68.43 -65.72 -4.94
CA PRO A 4 68.64 -64.65 -3.96
C PRO A 4 68.48 -65.19 -2.53
N LYS A 5 69.46 -64.85 -1.67
CA LYS A 5 69.41 -65.09 -0.22
C LYS A 5 68.41 -64.12 0.41
N SER A 6 67.28 -64.63 0.89
CA SER A 6 66.35 -63.87 1.71
C SER A 6 66.95 -63.67 3.11
N THR A 7 67.26 -62.43 3.47
CA THR A 7 67.70 -62.06 4.81
C THR A 7 66.47 -61.87 5.70
N THR A 8 66.14 -62.87 6.51
CA THR A 8 65.11 -62.75 7.55
C THR A 8 65.74 -62.16 8.80
N SER A 9 65.42 -60.89 9.09
CA SER A 9 65.85 -60.20 10.31
C SER A 9 65.12 -60.79 11.53
N ALA A 10 65.85 -61.49 12.41
CA ALA A 10 65.32 -62.03 13.65
C ALA A 10 65.08 -60.88 14.66
N ALA A 11 63.87 -60.34 14.68
CA ALA A 11 63.46 -59.37 15.69
C ALA A 11 63.34 -60.05 17.06
N THR A 12 64.00 -59.50 18.09
CA THR A 12 63.88 -60.02 19.47
C THR A 12 62.43 -59.94 19.95
N SER A 13 61.93 -60.97 20.63
CA SER A 13 60.52 -61.11 21.09
C SER A 13 59.93 -59.83 21.72
N LYS A 14 60.73 -59.06 22.47
CA LYS A 14 60.34 -57.79 23.10
C LYS A 14 59.92 -56.71 22.09
N VAL A 15 60.58 -56.62 20.93
CA VAL A 15 60.27 -55.64 19.88
C VAL A 15 58.94 -55.96 19.21
N ILE A 16 58.64 -57.24 19.00
CA ILE A 16 57.38 -57.69 18.41
C ILE A 16 56.20 -57.36 19.34
N VAL A 17 56.37 -57.59 20.64
CA VAL A 17 55.35 -57.27 21.65
C VAL A 17 55.07 -55.76 21.68
N VAL A 18 56.10 -54.92 21.72
CA VAL A 18 55.95 -53.45 21.72
C VAL A 18 55.26 -52.95 20.45
N LEU A 19 55.63 -53.48 19.28
CA LEU A 19 55.02 -53.10 18.00
C LEU A 19 53.53 -53.52 17.93
N ALA A 20 53.18 -54.70 18.45
CA ALA A 20 51.79 -55.14 18.52
C ALA A 20 50.95 -54.23 19.43
N PHE A 21 51.48 -53.84 20.59
CA PHE A 21 50.81 -52.87 21.47
C PHE A 21 50.64 -51.50 20.80
N LEU A 22 51.66 -51.01 20.08
CA LEU A 22 51.57 -49.76 19.33
C LEU A 22 50.48 -49.82 18.24
N CYS A 23 50.44 -50.92 17.48
CA CYS A 23 49.42 -51.13 16.45
C CYS A 23 48.00 -51.21 17.04
N LEU A 24 47.81 -51.86 18.19
CA LEU A 24 46.51 -51.92 18.88
C LEU A 24 46.08 -50.54 19.39
N MET A 25 46.99 -49.74 19.94
CA MET A 25 46.70 -48.37 20.36
C MET A 25 46.29 -47.48 19.19
N ILE A 26 46.98 -47.60 18.06
CA ILE A 26 46.64 -46.89 16.82
C ILE A 26 45.25 -47.31 16.31
N ALA A 27 44.94 -48.61 16.29
CA ALA A 27 43.63 -49.11 15.89
C ALA A 27 42.50 -48.61 16.80
N ALA A 28 42.72 -48.56 18.12
CA ALA A 28 41.76 -48.03 19.08
C ALA A 28 41.48 -46.54 18.85
N ILE A 29 42.51 -45.74 18.58
CA ILE A 29 42.37 -44.31 18.25
C ILE A 29 41.57 -44.14 16.95
N PHE A 30 41.85 -44.91 15.91
CA PHE A 30 41.10 -44.84 14.65
C PHE A 30 39.64 -45.28 14.82
N GLY A 31 39.36 -46.31 15.62
CA GLY A 31 37.99 -46.73 15.95
C GLY A 31 37.21 -45.60 16.64
N LEU A 32 37.84 -44.94 17.62
CA LEU A 32 37.24 -43.82 18.35
C LEU A 32 37.00 -42.59 17.45
N VAL A 33 37.98 -42.22 16.62
CA VAL A 33 37.83 -41.13 15.64
C VAL A 33 36.75 -41.45 14.60
N GLY A 34 36.65 -42.72 14.19
CA GLY A 34 35.60 -43.22 13.31
C GLY A 34 34.21 -43.10 13.94
N SER A 35 34.04 -43.49 15.21
CA SER A 35 32.76 -43.37 15.90
C SER A 35 32.30 -41.91 16.05
N TYR A 36 33.20 -40.97 16.34
CA TYR A 36 32.84 -39.55 16.43
C TYR A 36 32.30 -39.00 15.10
N LYS A 37 32.89 -39.39 13.97
CA LYS A 37 32.41 -38.96 12.64
C LYS A 37 31.06 -39.58 12.30
N VAL A 38 30.82 -40.84 12.65
CA VAL A 38 29.54 -41.50 12.41
C VAL A 38 28.42 -40.86 13.23
N ASP A 39 28.68 -40.48 14.48
CA ASP A 39 27.68 -39.81 15.31
C ASP A 39 27.39 -38.37 14.85
N ALA A 40 28.41 -37.65 14.36
CA ALA A 40 28.22 -36.35 13.72
C ALA A 40 27.34 -36.47 12.45
N LEU A 41 27.56 -37.47 11.61
CA LEU A 41 26.74 -37.70 10.42
C LEU A 41 25.30 -38.11 10.78
N ARG A 42 25.11 -38.93 11.82
CA ARG A 42 23.77 -39.32 12.29
C ARG A 42 22.97 -38.13 12.79
N THR A 43 23.60 -37.22 13.53
CA THR A 43 22.94 -36.00 14.02
C THR A 43 22.60 -35.05 12.87
N GLU A 44 23.49 -34.91 11.88
CA GLU A 44 23.22 -34.13 10.68
C GLU A 44 22.05 -34.71 9.88
N VAL A 45 22.00 -36.02 9.65
CA VAL A 45 20.88 -36.69 8.97
C VAL A 45 19.56 -36.52 9.73
N ALA A 46 19.59 -36.64 11.07
CA ALA A 46 18.40 -36.40 11.90
C ALA A 46 17.90 -34.95 11.76
N SER A 47 18.82 -33.98 11.75
CA SER A 47 18.47 -32.56 11.56
C SER A 47 17.92 -32.28 10.15
N ALA A 48 18.47 -32.94 9.12
CA ALA A 48 18.03 -32.80 7.74
C ALA A 48 16.62 -33.39 7.54
N ASN A 49 16.33 -34.51 8.18
CA ASN A 49 14.98 -35.10 8.17
C ASN A 49 13.99 -34.20 8.91
N ALA A 50 14.33 -33.72 10.11
CA ALA A 50 13.47 -32.78 10.83
C ALA A 50 13.21 -31.48 10.05
N ALA A 51 14.20 -31.00 9.28
CA ALA A 51 14.03 -29.85 8.41
C ALA A 51 13.09 -30.14 7.21
N ARG A 52 13.13 -31.36 6.66
CA ARG A 52 12.19 -31.79 5.62
C ARG A 52 10.76 -31.89 6.15
N ASP A 53 10.55 -32.53 7.30
CA ASP A 53 9.24 -32.65 7.92
C ASP A 53 8.64 -31.27 8.24
N ALA A 54 9.46 -30.36 8.78
CA ALA A 54 9.04 -28.98 9.03
C ALA A 54 8.71 -28.22 7.73
N ALA A 55 9.40 -28.50 6.63
CA ALA A 55 9.09 -27.91 5.34
C ALA A 55 7.78 -28.45 4.76
N GLU A 56 7.50 -29.74 4.93
CA GLU A 56 6.23 -30.36 4.51
C GLU A 56 5.04 -29.80 5.29
N HIS A 57 5.16 -29.67 6.62
CA HIS A 57 4.12 -29.02 7.43
C HIS A 57 3.87 -27.56 7.01
N ARG A 58 4.93 -26.80 6.69
CA ARG A 58 4.78 -25.44 6.16
C ARG A 58 4.06 -25.41 4.82
N ARG A 59 4.36 -26.35 3.92
CA ARG A 59 3.66 -26.47 2.63
C ARG A 59 2.19 -26.80 2.82
N ALA A 60 1.86 -27.78 3.66
CA ALA A 60 0.48 -28.11 3.98
C ALA A 60 -0.28 -26.91 4.59
N THR A 61 0.36 -26.13 5.46
CA THR A 61 -0.23 -24.91 6.04
C THR A 61 -0.44 -23.82 4.98
N GLN A 62 0.50 -23.66 4.04
CA GLN A 62 0.35 -22.70 2.96
C GLN A 62 -0.76 -23.12 1.98
N GLU A 63 -0.92 -24.42 1.70
CA GLU A 63 -2.00 -24.92 0.84
C GLU A 63 -3.37 -24.68 1.47
N THR A 64 -3.52 -24.89 2.78
CA THR A 64 -4.80 -24.60 3.47
C THR A 64 -5.11 -23.10 3.49
N GLU A 65 -4.10 -22.26 3.73
CA GLU A 65 -4.26 -20.80 3.67
C GLU A 65 -4.60 -20.34 2.25
N LEU A 66 -3.96 -20.89 1.22
CA LEU A 66 -4.22 -20.55 -0.17
C LEU A 66 -5.63 -20.96 -0.58
N LYS A 67 -6.07 -22.16 -0.19
CA LYS A 67 -7.44 -22.62 -0.40
C LYS A 67 -8.47 -21.75 0.33
N ALA A 68 -8.16 -21.28 1.53
CA ALA A 68 -9.02 -20.34 2.26
C ALA A 68 -9.07 -18.95 1.59
N ARG A 69 -7.95 -18.48 1.03
CA ARG A 69 -7.92 -17.24 0.24
C ARG A 69 -8.70 -17.38 -1.06
N GLU A 70 -8.61 -18.53 -1.73
CA GLU A 70 -9.36 -18.82 -2.95
C GLU A 70 -10.87 -18.82 -2.70
N THR A 71 -11.33 -19.46 -1.62
CA THR A 71 -12.76 -19.41 -1.25
C THR A 71 -13.22 -18.01 -0.86
N ALA A 72 -12.36 -17.21 -0.22
CA ALA A 72 -12.65 -15.81 0.07
C ALA A 72 -12.78 -14.97 -1.22
N VAL A 73 -11.89 -15.18 -2.20
CA VAL A 73 -11.95 -14.50 -3.50
C VAL A 73 -13.23 -14.89 -4.26
N ALA A 74 -13.59 -16.17 -4.31
CA ALA A 74 -14.84 -16.62 -4.91
C ALA A 74 -16.07 -16.00 -4.22
N GLY A 75 -16.02 -15.85 -2.89
CA GLY A 75 -17.07 -15.17 -2.12
C GLY A 75 -17.18 -13.67 -2.44
N GLU A 76 -16.06 -12.98 -2.63
CA GLU A 76 -16.04 -11.58 -3.06
C GLU A 76 -16.53 -11.42 -4.52
N GLU A 77 -16.15 -12.33 -5.42
CA GLU A 77 -16.62 -12.34 -6.81
C GLU A 77 -18.15 -12.52 -6.89
N ALA A 78 -18.71 -13.39 -6.06
CA ALA A 78 -20.16 -13.54 -5.95
C ALA A 78 -20.86 -12.25 -5.48
N LYS A 79 -20.27 -11.50 -4.54
CA LYS A 79 -20.81 -10.20 -4.09
C LYS A 79 -20.72 -9.15 -5.19
N ILE A 80 -19.67 -9.15 -6.00
CA ILE A 80 -19.53 -8.25 -7.15
C ILE A 80 -20.63 -8.54 -8.17
N ALA A 81 -20.87 -9.81 -8.53
CA ALA A 81 -21.95 -10.18 -9.43
C ALA A 81 -23.33 -9.76 -8.91
N GLU A 82 -23.56 -9.88 -7.59
CA GLU A 82 -24.81 -9.42 -6.97
C GLU A 82 -24.94 -7.89 -7.00
N ALA A 83 -23.84 -7.16 -6.81
CA ALA A 83 -23.81 -5.70 -6.90
C ALA A 83 -24.09 -5.22 -8.33
N GLU A 84 -23.53 -5.88 -9.35
CA GLU A 84 -23.81 -5.58 -10.76
C GLU A 84 -25.27 -5.79 -11.11
N ASN A 85 -25.91 -6.86 -10.61
CA ASN A 85 -27.33 -7.09 -10.82
C ASN A 85 -28.18 -5.97 -10.19
N ARG A 86 -27.85 -5.55 -8.97
CA ARG A 86 -28.51 -4.40 -8.32
C ARG A 86 -28.31 -3.10 -9.10
N ALA A 87 -27.10 -2.87 -9.62
CA ALA A 87 -26.81 -1.70 -10.44
C ALA A 87 -27.65 -1.71 -11.73
N GLY A 88 -27.72 -2.84 -12.44
CA GLY A 88 -28.58 -2.98 -13.62
C GLY A 88 -30.06 -2.73 -13.32
N LYS A 89 -30.55 -3.18 -12.15
CA LYS A 89 -31.91 -2.86 -11.69
C LYS A 89 -32.11 -1.35 -11.46
N ALA A 90 -31.16 -0.70 -10.81
CA ALA A 90 -31.22 0.74 -10.55
C ALA A 90 -31.19 1.57 -11.85
N GLU A 91 -30.40 1.15 -12.85
CA GLU A 91 -30.38 1.78 -14.17
C GLU A 91 -31.72 1.66 -14.90
N ALA A 92 -32.38 0.49 -14.80
CA ALA A 92 -33.71 0.29 -15.39
C ALA A 92 -34.78 1.20 -14.75
N GLU A 93 -34.74 1.38 -13.43
CA GLU A 93 -35.65 2.26 -12.68
C GLU A 93 -35.40 3.74 -13.03
N LEU A 94 -34.15 4.13 -13.27
CA LEU A 94 -33.80 5.47 -13.73
C LEU A 94 -34.31 5.73 -15.16
N ALA A 95 -34.19 4.75 -16.05
CA ALA A 95 -34.76 4.84 -17.39
C ALA A 95 -36.30 4.96 -17.37
N GLN A 96 -36.97 4.26 -16.44
CA GLN A 96 -38.42 4.42 -16.22
C GLN A 96 -38.76 5.83 -15.74
N SER A 97 -38.02 6.35 -14.76
CA SER A 97 -38.23 7.70 -14.22
C SER A 97 -38.03 8.79 -15.28
N GLN A 98 -37.06 8.60 -16.20
CA GLN A 98 -36.87 9.52 -17.32
C GLN A 98 -38.04 9.48 -18.31
N LYS A 99 -38.58 8.30 -18.62
CA LYS A 99 -39.77 8.16 -19.48
C LYS A 99 -40.97 8.87 -18.86
N GLU A 100 -41.24 8.65 -17.59
CA GLU A 100 -42.35 9.31 -16.88
C GLU A 100 -42.17 10.84 -16.88
N LYS A 101 -40.93 11.33 -16.66
CA LYS A 101 -40.64 12.76 -16.76
C LYS A 101 -40.97 13.31 -18.15
N THR A 102 -40.60 12.62 -19.22
CA THR A 102 -40.93 13.07 -20.59
C THR A 102 -42.44 13.06 -20.84
N GLU A 103 -43.17 12.07 -20.33
CA GLU A 103 -44.63 12.01 -20.47
C GLU A 103 -45.31 13.16 -19.73
N LEU A 104 -44.91 13.43 -18.48
CA LEU A 104 -45.43 14.54 -17.68
C LEU A 104 -45.13 15.90 -18.32
N GLN A 105 -43.96 16.04 -18.93
CA GLN A 105 -43.58 17.27 -19.62
C GLN A 105 -44.45 17.52 -20.86
N THR A 106 -44.71 16.49 -21.66
CA THR A 106 -45.65 16.58 -22.80
C THR A 106 -47.06 16.94 -22.33
N LYS A 107 -47.55 16.33 -21.25
CA LYS A 107 -48.87 16.67 -20.66
C LYS A 107 -48.93 18.12 -20.18
N LEU A 108 -47.85 18.64 -19.62
CA LEU A 108 -47.78 20.04 -19.19
C LEU A 108 -47.84 20.99 -20.38
N GLU A 109 -47.12 20.69 -21.46
CA GLU A 109 -47.12 21.48 -22.68
C GLU A 109 -48.48 21.48 -23.39
N GLU A 110 -49.15 20.32 -23.42
CA GLU A 110 -50.54 20.21 -23.89
C GLU A 110 -51.48 21.08 -23.05
N LYS A 111 -51.38 21.02 -21.72
CA LYS A 111 -52.17 21.85 -20.80
C LYS A 111 -51.88 23.35 -20.98
N GLN A 112 -50.62 23.72 -21.20
CA GLN A 112 -50.22 25.10 -21.47
C GLN A 112 -50.87 25.61 -22.78
N ASN A 113 -50.88 24.78 -23.82
CA ASN A 113 -51.47 25.12 -25.11
C ASN A 113 -53.01 25.22 -25.04
N GLU A 114 -53.65 24.38 -24.23
CA GLU A 114 -55.07 24.46 -23.92
C GLU A 114 -55.41 25.81 -23.24
N ILE A 115 -54.64 26.22 -22.23
CA ILE A 115 -54.80 27.52 -21.56
C ILE A 115 -54.66 28.68 -22.55
N ALA A 116 -53.64 28.65 -23.41
CA ALA A 116 -53.44 29.68 -24.44
C ALA A 116 -54.63 29.76 -25.42
N SER A 117 -55.19 28.61 -25.81
CA SER A 117 -56.37 28.56 -26.67
C SER A 117 -57.62 29.15 -26.01
N LEU A 118 -57.81 28.88 -24.72
CA LEU A 118 -58.92 29.43 -23.94
C LEU A 118 -58.79 30.95 -23.77
N GLN A 119 -57.59 31.45 -23.47
CA GLN A 119 -57.32 32.88 -23.40
C GLN A 119 -57.62 33.58 -24.73
N LYS A 120 -57.17 33.00 -25.85
CA LYS A 120 -57.46 33.53 -27.19
C LYS A 120 -58.96 33.59 -27.49
N ARG A 121 -59.72 32.56 -27.10
CA ARG A 121 -61.18 32.53 -27.28
C ARG A 121 -61.90 33.56 -26.40
N ILE A 122 -61.38 33.86 -25.20
CA ILE A 122 -61.90 34.93 -24.34
C ILE A 122 -61.63 36.30 -24.96
N GLU A 123 -60.46 36.52 -25.56
CA GLU A 123 -60.12 37.75 -26.28
C GLU A 123 -61.04 37.95 -27.51
N GLU A 124 -61.31 36.89 -28.26
CA GLU A 124 -62.26 36.90 -29.40
C GLU A 124 -63.71 37.14 -28.99
N ALA A 125 -64.13 36.62 -27.82
CA ALA A 125 -65.45 36.88 -27.25
C ALA A 125 -65.56 38.27 -26.57
N GLY A 126 -64.42 38.90 -26.22
CA GLY A 126 -64.32 40.22 -25.61
C GLY A 126 -64.40 41.40 -26.60
N ALA A 127 -64.46 41.14 -27.91
CA ALA A 127 -64.60 42.16 -28.95
C ALA A 127 -66.05 42.73 -29.09
N ALA A 128 -66.89 42.61 -28.06
CA ALA A 128 -68.13 43.37 -27.92
C ALA A 128 -68.05 44.25 -26.66
N LYS A 129 -67.87 45.55 -26.90
CA LYS A 129 -67.85 46.72 -26.00
C LYS A 129 -68.57 46.56 -24.64
N PRO A 130 -68.05 47.25 -23.60
CA PRO A 130 -68.88 48.31 -23.02
C PRO A 130 -68.16 49.66 -22.99
N SER A 131 -68.78 50.65 -23.64
CA SER A 131 -68.58 52.06 -23.32
C SER A 131 -69.31 52.31 -22.00
N GLN A 132 -68.59 52.74 -20.98
CA GLN A 132 -69.16 53.66 -20.00
C GLN A 132 -68.16 54.77 -19.70
N ARG A 133 -68.42 55.90 -20.35
CA ARG A 133 -67.81 57.20 -20.07
C ARG A 133 -68.57 57.81 -18.90
N LEU A 134 -67.89 58.02 -17.78
CA LEU A 134 -68.23 59.09 -16.84
C LEU A 134 -66.94 59.81 -16.50
N ALA A 135 -66.86 61.03 -17.01
CA ALA A 135 -65.86 62.02 -16.68
C ALA A 135 -66.21 62.65 -15.32
N ALA A 136 -65.22 62.84 -14.46
CA ALA A 136 -65.16 63.98 -13.53
C ALA A 136 -63.72 64.13 -12.98
N ALA A 137 -63.02 65.11 -13.54
CA ALA A 137 -61.98 65.98 -12.97
C ALA A 137 -61.27 65.58 -11.66
N SER A 138 -59.94 65.52 -11.71
CA SER A 138 -59.07 66.43 -10.94
C SER A 138 -57.64 66.44 -11.51
N THR A 139 -57.07 67.63 -11.63
CA THR A 139 -55.72 68.01 -12.07
C THR A 139 -55.41 69.29 -11.27
N PRO A 140 -54.15 69.70 -10.98
CA PRO A 140 -52.88 68.99 -10.75
C PRO A 140 -52.26 69.37 -9.37
N GLU A 141 -51.33 68.58 -8.81
CA GLU A 141 -50.31 69.19 -7.94
C GLU A 141 -49.00 68.41 -7.92
N LYS A 142 -47.92 69.17 -8.01
CA LYS A 142 -46.54 68.78 -8.20
C LYS A 142 -45.83 69.06 -6.89
N GLN A 143 -45.44 68.05 -6.12
CA GLN A 143 -44.36 68.21 -5.14
C GLN A 143 -43.66 66.90 -4.79
N SER A 144 -42.40 66.85 -5.22
CA SER A 144 -41.31 66.05 -4.67
C SER A 144 -41.15 66.33 -3.16
N ILE A 145 -40.82 65.30 -2.36
CA ILE A 145 -39.78 65.26 -1.31
C ILE A 145 -39.66 63.79 -0.83
N SER A 146 -38.50 63.16 -1.04
CA SER A 146 -38.05 61.92 -0.38
C SER A 146 -37.43 62.21 1.00
N PRO A 147 -37.27 61.18 1.86
CA PRO A 147 -36.04 61.04 2.66
C PRO A 147 -35.33 59.66 2.52
N PRO A 148 -34.05 59.54 2.96
CA PRO A 148 -32.94 58.78 2.32
C PRO A 148 -32.49 57.57 3.21
N PRO A 149 -31.35 56.81 3.02
CA PRO A 149 -29.95 57.20 2.70
C PRO A 149 -29.11 56.16 1.89
N PRO A 150 -27.77 56.29 1.74
CA PRO A 150 -27.05 57.15 0.80
C PRO A 150 -26.21 56.37 -0.23
N GLU A 151 -25.75 57.14 -1.20
CA GLU A 151 -24.75 56.89 -2.24
C GLU A 151 -23.38 56.41 -1.74
N ILE A 152 -22.86 55.34 -2.34
CA ILE A 152 -21.42 55.19 -2.67
C ILE A 152 -21.30 54.43 -4.02
N LYS A 153 -21.07 55.17 -5.11
CA LYS A 153 -20.15 54.79 -6.19
C LYS A 153 -18.86 55.62 -5.95
N PRO A 154 -17.63 55.18 -6.29
CA PRO A 154 -17.27 54.36 -7.46
C PRO A 154 -16.17 53.27 -7.21
N GLU A 155 -15.89 52.48 -8.26
CA GLU A 155 -14.85 51.42 -8.42
C GLU A 155 -13.54 51.59 -7.62
N PRO A 156 -12.94 50.48 -7.14
CA PRO A 156 -11.88 49.83 -7.92
C PRO A 156 -11.87 48.29 -7.86
N VAL A 157 -11.56 47.67 -9.00
CA VAL A 157 -10.73 46.46 -9.15
C VAL A 157 -10.71 45.51 -7.94
N ILE A 158 -11.61 44.53 -7.94
CA ILE A 158 -11.30 43.22 -7.32
C ILE A 158 -11.60 42.17 -8.37
N GLU A 159 -10.53 41.85 -9.09
CA GLU A 159 -10.24 40.56 -9.69
C GLU A 159 -10.75 39.45 -8.76
N THR A 160 -12.00 39.02 -8.98
CA THR A 160 -12.43 37.72 -8.49
C THR A 160 -11.81 36.72 -9.44
N THR A 161 -10.56 36.37 -9.11
CA THR A 161 -9.85 35.26 -9.72
C THR A 161 -10.80 34.06 -9.76
N PRO A 162 -10.93 33.36 -10.91
CA PRO A 162 -11.67 32.11 -10.95
C PRO A 162 -11.15 31.18 -9.86
N PRO A 163 -12.02 30.37 -9.20
CA PRO A 163 -11.56 29.41 -8.21
C PRO A 163 -10.42 28.59 -8.81
N PRO A 164 -9.30 28.36 -8.09
CA PRO A 164 -8.15 27.69 -8.65
C PRO A 164 -8.61 26.35 -9.18
N ARG A 165 -8.57 26.22 -10.52
CA ARG A 165 -8.70 24.96 -11.21
C ARG A 165 -7.71 24.03 -10.52
N ARG A 166 -8.22 22.99 -9.84
CA ARG A 166 -7.40 21.83 -9.51
C ARG A 166 -6.56 21.53 -10.74
N PRO A 167 -5.22 21.48 -10.67
CA PRO A 167 -4.46 21.04 -11.82
C PRO A 167 -5.01 19.67 -12.17
N LYS A 168 -5.67 19.62 -13.34
CA LYS A 168 -5.98 18.38 -14.05
C LYS A 168 -4.66 17.62 -14.01
N ARG A 169 -4.63 16.53 -13.24
CA ARG A 169 -3.62 15.48 -13.39
C ARG A 169 -3.49 15.28 -14.89
N LEU A 170 -2.38 15.74 -15.47
CA LEU A 170 -1.94 15.19 -16.73
C LEU A 170 -1.82 13.70 -16.43
N LYS A 171 -2.78 12.94 -16.95
CA LYS A 171 -2.60 11.52 -17.18
C LYS A 171 -1.51 11.44 -18.24
N THR A 172 -0.26 11.52 -17.80
CA THR A 172 0.85 11.09 -18.63
C THR A 172 0.57 9.62 -18.92
N ALA A 173 0.57 9.30 -20.21
CA ALA A 173 0.22 8.00 -20.76
C ALA A 173 0.90 6.85 -20.01
N PRO A 174 0.31 5.63 -20.03
CA PRO A 174 0.98 4.44 -19.55
C PRO A 174 2.28 4.24 -20.35
N VAL A 175 3.40 4.66 -19.79
CA VAL A 175 4.71 4.18 -20.24
C VAL A 175 4.73 2.72 -19.82
N ILE A 176 4.61 1.85 -20.81
CA ILE A 176 4.87 0.42 -20.71
C ILE A 176 6.20 0.28 -19.96
N PRO A 177 6.24 -0.27 -18.73
CA PRO A 177 7.52 -0.64 -18.15
C PRO A 177 8.08 -1.77 -19.02
N PRO A 178 9.34 -1.66 -19.51
CA PRO A 178 9.98 -2.83 -20.07
C PRO A 178 10.00 -3.88 -18.96
N LYS A 179 9.37 -5.01 -19.25
CA LYS A 179 9.48 -6.25 -18.49
C LYS A 179 10.97 -6.56 -18.32
N ALA A 180 11.53 -6.23 -17.18
CA ALA A 180 12.88 -6.61 -16.79
C ALA A 180 12.93 -6.82 -15.27
N ALA A 181 13.21 -8.07 -14.91
CA ALA A 181 13.58 -8.58 -13.60
C ALA A 181 12.52 -8.50 -12.48
N ASN A 182 12.27 -9.67 -11.89
CA ASN A 182 11.45 -9.87 -10.69
C ASN A 182 11.64 -8.73 -9.66
N PRO A 183 10.57 -8.15 -9.07
CA PRO A 183 10.75 -7.24 -7.95
C PRO A 183 11.48 -8.01 -6.83
N PRO A 184 12.61 -7.51 -6.31
CA PRO A 184 13.28 -8.15 -5.18
C PRO A 184 12.26 -8.24 -4.04
N ALA A 185 12.03 -9.47 -3.56
CA ALA A 185 11.03 -9.78 -2.55
C ALA A 185 11.17 -8.80 -1.37
N ALA A 186 10.20 -7.89 -1.23
CA ALA A 186 10.17 -6.92 -0.15
C ALA A 186 10.01 -7.68 1.17
N MET A 187 11.10 -7.79 1.92
CA MET A 187 11.14 -8.58 3.15
C MET A 187 10.36 -7.88 4.27
N SER A 188 9.65 -8.66 5.10
CA SER A 188 8.89 -8.17 6.24
C SER A 188 9.80 -7.70 7.39
N ILE A 189 9.23 -6.85 8.25
CA ILE A 189 9.88 -6.11 9.33
C ILE A 189 10.57 -7.02 10.36
N SER A 190 9.89 -8.09 10.74
CA SER A 190 10.39 -9.08 11.70
C SER A 190 11.66 -9.77 11.17
N SER A 191 11.71 -10.01 9.86
CA SER A 191 12.87 -10.59 9.20
C SER A 191 13.99 -9.55 9.01
N ALA A 192 13.65 -8.29 8.76
CA ALA A 192 14.62 -7.19 8.76
C ALA A 192 15.34 -7.03 10.10
N LYS A 193 14.58 -7.01 11.21
CA LYS A 193 15.12 -6.84 12.57
C LYS A 193 15.99 -8.01 13.01
N ALA A 194 15.61 -9.24 12.65
CA ALA A 194 16.39 -10.45 12.95
C ALA A 194 17.70 -10.55 12.14
N LEU A 195 17.79 -9.85 11.02
CA LEU A 195 18.95 -9.86 10.13
C LEU A 195 19.83 -8.60 10.25
N ALA A 196 19.36 -7.58 10.97
CA ALA A 196 20.15 -6.39 11.25
C ALA A 196 21.24 -6.68 12.29
N ILE A 197 22.48 -6.36 11.95
CA ILE A 197 23.64 -6.40 12.85
C ILE A 197 23.68 -5.12 13.69
N TYR A 198 23.37 -3.98 13.07
CA TYR A 198 23.32 -2.68 13.72
C TYR A 198 22.06 -1.95 13.24
N ALA A 199 21.18 -1.64 14.18
CA ALA A 199 19.87 -1.02 13.93
C ALA A 199 19.58 0.07 14.96
N PRO A 200 20.22 1.25 14.86
CA PRO A 200 19.92 2.36 15.75
C PRO A 200 18.49 2.86 15.55
N LEU A 201 17.84 3.23 16.64
CA LEU A 201 16.54 3.88 16.62
C LEU A 201 16.63 5.27 15.96
N PRO A 202 15.60 5.71 15.21
CA PRO A 202 15.49 7.10 14.83
C PRO A 202 15.40 7.98 16.07
N ASP A 203 16.20 9.04 16.10
CA ASP A 203 16.08 10.06 17.13
C ASP A 203 14.76 10.81 16.92
N TYR A 204 14.10 11.18 18.01
CA TYR A 204 12.88 11.99 17.96
C TYR A 204 13.27 13.45 18.21
N PRO A 205 13.30 14.29 17.15
CA PRO A 205 13.81 15.66 17.26
C PRO A 205 13.06 16.47 18.32
N ARG A 206 13.80 17.27 19.09
CA ARG A 206 13.24 18.02 20.22
C ARG A 206 12.19 19.03 19.78
N GLU A 207 12.33 19.58 18.58
CA GLU A 207 11.39 20.52 17.97
C GLU A 207 10.03 19.84 17.77
N ALA A 208 10.02 18.65 17.16
CA ALA A 208 8.81 17.88 16.94
C ALA A 208 8.18 17.41 18.27
N ARG A 209 9.01 16.97 19.22
CA ARG A 209 8.56 16.58 20.57
C ARG A 209 7.92 17.73 21.34
N SER A 210 8.53 18.92 21.31
CA SER A 210 8.02 20.12 21.99
C SER A 210 6.65 20.57 21.44
N ARG A 211 6.43 20.34 20.15
CA ARG A 211 5.18 20.62 19.44
C ARG A 211 4.19 19.44 19.47
N ARG A 212 4.55 18.35 20.16
CA ARG A 212 3.75 17.11 20.27
C ARG A 212 3.39 16.52 18.90
N ILE A 213 4.25 16.68 17.90
CA ILE A 213 4.04 16.17 16.54
C ILE A 213 4.36 14.67 16.55
N THR A 214 3.34 13.85 16.33
CA THR A 214 3.43 12.39 16.22
C THR A 214 3.10 11.95 14.81
N GLY A 215 3.43 10.71 14.47
CA GLY A 215 2.96 10.12 13.22
C GLY A 215 3.56 8.75 12.95
N SER A 216 3.07 8.15 11.87
CA SER A 216 3.46 6.80 11.44
C SER A 216 3.81 6.83 9.97
N GLY A 217 4.93 6.20 9.62
CA GLY A 217 5.44 6.16 8.25
C GLY A 217 6.02 4.80 7.90
N VAL A 218 6.40 4.61 6.64
CA VAL A 218 7.08 3.41 6.15
C VAL A 218 8.28 3.83 5.33
N CYS A 219 9.47 3.37 5.74
CA CYS A 219 10.71 3.59 5.02
C CYS A 219 11.11 2.34 4.23
N VAL A 220 11.58 2.52 3.01
CA VAL A 220 12.13 1.48 2.14
C VAL A 220 13.63 1.67 2.05
N LEU A 221 14.35 0.60 2.32
CA LEU A 221 15.81 0.56 2.31
C LEU A 221 16.30 -0.36 1.19
N SER A 222 17.27 0.13 0.43
CA SER A 222 18.09 -0.66 -0.49
C SER A 222 19.39 -1.01 0.22
N VAL A 223 19.73 -2.29 0.26
CA VAL A 223 20.91 -2.81 0.95
C VAL A 223 21.88 -3.36 -0.07
N ASP A 224 23.16 -3.03 0.07
CA ASP A 224 24.22 -3.67 -0.70
C ASP A 224 24.38 -5.13 -0.24
N PRO A 225 24.14 -6.14 -1.10
CA PRO A 225 24.29 -7.54 -0.72
C PRO A 225 25.72 -7.91 -0.33
N GLY A 226 26.75 -7.20 -0.82
CA GLY A 226 28.14 -7.51 -0.55
C GLY A 226 28.56 -7.13 0.88
N THR A 227 28.20 -5.92 1.32
CA THR A 227 28.60 -5.39 2.63
C THR A 227 27.50 -5.42 3.69
N GLY A 228 26.24 -5.49 3.27
CA GLY A 228 25.08 -5.36 4.16
C GLY A 228 24.76 -3.92 4.56
N ASN A 229 25.46 -2.92 4.02
CA ASN A 229 25.18 -1.51 4.29
C ASN A 229 23.96 -1.03 3.53
N VAL A 230 23.19 -0.13 4.13
CA VAL A 230 22.09 0.57 3.44
C VAL A 230 22.67 1.60 2.47
N THR A 231 22.45 1.38 1.17
CA THR A 231 22.91 2.30 0.10
C THR A 231 21.91 3.43 -0.12
N GLU A 232 20.62 3.13 0.02
CA GLU A 232 19.53 4.07 -0.19
C GLU A 232 18.44 3.87 0.87
N ALA A 233 17.88 4.98 1.34
CA ALA A 233 16.73 4.99 2.24
C ALA A 233 15.75 6.06 1.78
N SER A 234 14.49 5.70 1.60
CA SER A 234 13.44 6.62 1.19
C SER A 234 12.13 6.34 1.92
N MET A 235 11.32 7.38 2.16
CA MET A 235 10.00 7.20 2.76
C MET A 235 9.01 6.78 1.67
N ALA A 236 8.49 5.54 1.74
CA ALA A 236 7.36 5.13 0.92
C ALA A 236 6.04 5.71 1.45
N GLN A 237 5.95 5.92 2.76
CA GLN A 237 4.87 6.62 3.42
C GLN A 237 5.46 7.59 4.44
N SER A 238 5.22 8.89 4.25
CA SER A 238 5.66 9.93 5.18
C SER A 238 4.99 9.76 6.54
N THR A 239 5.71 10.13 7.60
CA THR A 239 5.20 10.23 8.97
C THR A 239 4.20 11.40 9.12
N GLY A 240 4.08 12.27 8.13
CA GLY A 240 3.21 13.46 8.14
C GLY A 240 3.95 14.75 8.53
N ASP A 241 5.21 14.64 8.96
CA ASP A 241 6.10 15.78 9.23
C ASP A 241 7.49 15.51 8.64
N GLN A 242 8.04 16.52 7.94
CA GLN A 242 9.30 16.38 7.23
C GLN A 242 10.52 16.23 8.17
N THR A 243 10.42 16.73 9.41
CA THR A 243 11.47 16.60 10.43
C THR A 243 11.58 15.15 10.88
N LEU A 244 10.43 14.50 11.11
CA LEU A 244 10.36 13.08 11.46
C LEU A 244 10.83 12.19 10.30
N ASP A 245 10.45 12.51 9.07
CA ASP A 245 10.92 11.79 7.88
C ASP A 245 12.45 11.87 7.74
N LYS A 246 13.03 13.06 7.90
CA LYS A 246 14.49 13.26 7.84
C LYS A 246 15.21 12.48 8.94
N ALA A 247 14.70 12.51 10.16
CA ALA A 247 15.26 11.76 11.28
C ALA A 247 15.25 10.25 10.99
N THR A 248 14.11 9.74 10.50
CA THR A 248 13.94 8.34 10.08
C THR A 248 14.95 7.93 9.02
N VAL A 249 14.99 8.66 7.90
CA VAL A 249 15.90 8.37 6.79
C VAL A 249 17.36 8.40 7.26
N SER A 250 17.73 9.41 8.07
CA SER A 250 19.11 9.51 8.58
C SER A 250 19.53 8.33 9.47
N ALA A 251 18.59 7.82 10.28
CA ALA A 251 18.85 6.71 11.19
C ALA A 251 18.94 5.38 10.42
N PHE A 252 18.01 5.15 9.50
CA PHE A 252 17.98 3.91 8.73
C PHE A 252 19.12 3.80 7.72
N ARG A 253 19.69 4.91 7.25
CA ARG A 253 20.94 4.90 6.47
C ARG A 253 22.14 4.36 7.24
N ARG A 254 22.11 4.41 8.58
CA ARG A 254 23.17 3.86 9.43
C ARG A 254 22.97 2.38 9.72
N TRP A 255 21.88 1.76 9.26
CA TRP A 255 21.65 0.34 9.52
C TRP A 255 22.61 -0.54 8.72
N VAL A 256 22.96 -1.67 9.33
CA VAL A 256 23.79 -2.69 8.72
C VAL A 256 23.11 -4.03 8.90
N PHE A 257 22.93 -4.75 7.79
CA PHE A 257 22.34 -6.08 7.74
C PHE A 257 23.38 -7.16 7.49
N LYS A 258 23.01 -8.42 7.70
CA LYS A 258 23.85 -9.56 7.32
C LYS A 258 24.08 -9.58 5.80
N PRO A 259 25.34 -9.59 5.32
CA PRO A 259 25.65 -9.69 3.90
C PRO A 259 25.00 -10.90 3.22
N GLY A 260 24.59 -10.73 1.97
CA GLY A 260 24.01 -11.78 1.12
C GLY A 260 22.60 -12.25 1.52
N LYS A 261 21.94 -11.60 2.49
CA LYS A 261 20.62 -12.01 2.99
C LYS A 261 19.48 -11.09 2.61
N VAL A 262 19.74 -9.80 2.39
CA VAL A 262 18.72 -8.80 2.10
C VAL A 262 19.13 -7.89 0.96
N SER A 263 18.17 -7.49 0.13
CA SER A 263 18.36 -6.54 -0.97
C SER A 263 17.43 -5.33 -0.85
N THR A 264 16.16 -5.56 -0.48
CA THR A 264 15.17 -4.50 -0.26
C THR A 264 14.33 -4.80 0.98
N VAL A 265 14.19 -3.80 1.85
CA VAL A 265 13.53 -3.94 3.16
C VAL A 265 12.51 -2.82 3.37
N ARG A 266 11.34 -3.15 3.94
CA ARG A 266 10.31 -2.17 4.34
C ARG A 266 10.17 -2.15 5.86
N ILE A 267 10.29 -0.97 6.46
CA ILE A 267 10.26 -0.77 7.91
C ILE A 267 9.25 0.33 8.24
N PRO A 268 8.13 0.02 8.92
CA PRO A 268 7.26 1.02 9.48
C PRO A 268 7.94 1.65 10.68
N VAL A 269 7.66 2.93 10.89
CA VAL A 269 8.16 3.69 12.01
C VAL A 269 7.00 4.43 12.63
N ASP A 270 6.94 4.43 13.95
CA ASP A 270 5.94 5.16 14.73
C ASP A 270 6.66 6.14 15.66
N PHE A 271 6.25 7.41 15.62
CA PHE A 271 6.67 8.43 16.57
C PHE A 271 5.52 8.74 17.50
N THR A 272 5.70 8.38 18.76
CA THR A 272 4.78 8.68 19.85
C THR A 272 5.48 9.57 20.87
N LEU A 273 4.74 10.19 21.79
CA LEU A 273 5.34 11.09 22.79
C LEU A 273 6.38 10.40 23.69
N THR A 274 6.34 9.07 23.80
CA THR A 274 7.34 8.28 24.53
C THR A 274 8.62 8.08 23.72
N GLY A 275 8.59 8.14 22.39
CA GLY A 275 9.75 7.93 21.53
C GLY A 275 9.40 7.44 20.12
N ALA A 276 10.45 7.12 19.35
CA ALA A 276 10.32 6.41 18.08
C ALA A 276 10.29 4.89 18.32
N SER A 277 9.57 4.14 17.48
CA SER A 277 9.53 2.67 17.50
C SER A 277 9.37 2.08 16.10
N TYR A 278 9.80 0.82 15.91
CA TYR A 278 9.66 0.01 14.69
C TYR A 278 9.76 -1.50 14.98
#